data_AF-A0A821YFQ1-F1
#
_entry.id   AF-A0A821YFQ1-F1
#
_cell.length_a   1.000
_cell.length_b   1.000
_cell.length_c   1.000
_cell.angle_alpha   90.00
_cell.angle_beta   90.00
_cell.angle_gamma   90.00
#
_symmetry.space_group_name_H-M   'P 1'
#
loop_
_entity.id
_entity.type
_entity.pdbx_description
1 polymer ?
#
loop_
_entity_poly.entity_id
_entity_poly.type
_entity_poly.pdbx_seq_one_letter_code
_entity_poly.pdbx_strand_id
1 'polypeptide(L)'
;MNLFNQILLIYSVIQILKSDPINRNIIIDGNFDDWLNVPSYSDPMDNINGTVYQESPWFPSIEIPDCHDTDSNMPTDIPKHIYNPNVNIIEFKIAHDTTSLYVYCRVVDGGVIGKTSVGPHAFNRSDPSKPSAGRFYIITAMNVDMNDTTGAWLHGGGYYPTAPGFDGNFEFEFFNGTYNQGAYVDYGANNTNETSYTREQIIQNKFVLRPATSGYFTQYVYWTQKPTPDEIKRCLDGPYELPNPYNNSYICFSKDLAPGPYNGIVTYAQSTKGNEIEMRAPFQGLLLNKDTGLPTLQLGMTINITISFETGPEYSLPQEWVSDTTPTIQYTLSER
;
A
#
# COMPACT_ATOMS: atom_id res chain seq x y z
N MET A 1 -5.75 53.21 32.52
CA MET A 1 -4.32 53.48 32.30
C MET A 1 -3.61 52.15 32.47
N ASN A 2 -2.91 51.72 31.40
CA ASN A 2 -2.04 50.54 31.29
C ASN A 2 -2.70 49.16 31.30
N LEU A 3 -2.30 48.18 30.50
CA LEU A 3 -1.59 48.05 29.20
C LEU A 3 -1.51 46.51 28.99
N PHE A 4 -1.44 46.02 27.75
CA PHE A 4 -1.29 44.60 27.33
C PHE A 4 -2.59 43.76 27.38
N ASN A 5 -3.28 43.39 26.30
CA ASN A 5 -2.96 43.27 24.87
C ASN A 5 -1.66 42.51 24.57
N GLN A 6 -1.69 41.18 24.67
CA GLN A 6 -0.97 40.31 23.74
C GLN A 6 -1.88 39.14 23.34
N ILE A 7 -2.37 39.28 22.11
CA ILE A 7 -2.97 38.25 21.28
C ILE A 7 -1.90 37.18 21.04
N LEU A 8 -2.08 35.97 21.57
CA LEU A 8 -1.35 34.80 21.12
C LEU A 8 -2.14 34.18 19.96
N LEU A 9 -2.05 34.79 18.77
CA LEU A 9 -2.37 34.10 17.53
C LEU A 9 -1.21 33.14 17.30
N ILE A 10 -1.39 31.87 17.67
CA ILE A 10 -0.53 30.80 17.17
C ILE A 10 -0.86 30.71 15.68
N TYR A 11 -0.08 31.39 14.86
CA TYR A 11 0.04 31.07 13.45
C TYR A 11 0.67 29.68 13.40
N SER A 12 -0.16 28.65 13.30
CA SER A 12 0.23 27.44 12.58
C SER A 12 0.60 27.91 11.19
N VAL A 13 1.90 28.03 10.94
CA VAL A 13 2.43 28.13 9.59
C VAL A 13 2.10 26.80 8.94
N ILE A 14 0.91 26.73 8.34
CA ILE A 14 0.63 25.78 7.28
C ILE A 14 1.62 26.19 6.20
N GLN A 15 2.75 25.50 6.15
CA GLN A 15 3.57 25.43 4.95
C GLN A 15 2.58 25.06 3.85
N ILE A 16 2.26 26.03 2.98
CA ILE A 16 1.60 25.73 1.72
C ILE A 16 2.61 24.86 1.00
N LEU A 17 2.46 23.55 1.14
CA LEU A 17 3.30 22.54 0.50
C LEU A 17 3.31 22.90 -0.98
N LYS A 18 4.51 23.20 -1.50
CA LYS A 18 4.69 23.22 -2.95
C LYS A 18 4.26 21.84 -3.44
N SER A 19 3.28 21.81 -4.33
CA SER A 19 2.88 20.58 -4.99
C SER A 19 4.11 19.88 -5.56
N ASP A 20 4.22 18.57 -5.36
CA ASP A 20 5.39 17.84 -5.85
C ASP A 20 5.41 17.88 -7.38
N PRO A 21 6.54 18.29 -8.00
CA PRO A 21 6.59 18.49 -9.45
C PRO A 21 6.39 17.16 -10.19
N ILE A 22 5.81 17.22 -11.39
CA ILE A 22 5.70 16.04 -12.27
C ILE A 22 7.11 15.49 -12.54
N ASN A 23 7.35 14.22 -12.19
CA ASN A 23 8.58 13.53 -12.53
C ASN A 23 8.35 12.57 -13.70
N ARG A 24 8.66 13.05 -14.91
CA ARG A 24 8.49 12.27 -16.16
C ARG A 24 9.62 11.28 -16.43
N ASN A 25 10.63 11.23 -15.54
CA ASN A 25 11.89 10.55 -15.83
C ASN A 25 12.16 9.36 -14.90
N ILE A 26 11.18 8.94 -14.09
CA ILE A 26 11.33 7.71 -13.29
C ILE A 26 11.26 6.49 -14.22
N ILE A 27 12.31 5.68 -14.22
CA ILE A 27 12.45 4.45 -14.98
C ILE A 27 12.53 3.30 -14.00
N ILE A 28 11.60 2.34 -14.10
CA ILE A 28 11.61 1.14 -13.26
C ILE A 28 12.65 0.15 -13.80
N ASP A 29 13.87 0.19 -13.28
CA ASP A 29 14.99 -0.65 -13.69
C ASP A 29 15.95 -1.11 -12.56
N GLY A 30 15.74 -0.63 -11.33
CA GLY A 30 16.53 -0.97 -10.16
C GLY A 30 17.80 -0.12 -10.01
N ASN A 31 17.99 0.89 -10.87
CA ASN A 31 18.91 1.99 -10.67
C ASN A 31 18.14 3.22 -10.15
N PHE A 32 18.59 3.77 -9.02
CA PHE A 32 17.84 4.79 -8.29
C PHE A 32 18.36 6.23 -8.49
N ASP A 33 19.17 6.46 -9.53
CA ASP A 33 19.77 7.77 -9.83
C ASP A 33 18.70 8.85 -10.13
N ASP A 34 17.60 8.47 -10.77
CA ASP A 34 16.46 9.33 -11.09
C ASP A 34 15.60 9.71 -9.85
N TRP A 35 15.73 8.95 -8.76
CA TRP A 35 15.11 9.24 -7.46
C TRP A 35 15.88 10.26 -6.60
N LEU A 36 17.11 10.65 -6.99
CA LEU A 36 17.97 11.53 -6.19
C LEU A 36 17.34 12.91 -5.89
N ASN A 37 16.50 13.43 -6.79
CA ASN A 37 15.86 14.73 -6.65
C ASN A 37 14.39 14.64 -6.22
N VAL A 38 13.86 13.45 -6.00
CA VAL A 38 12.50 13.26 -5.47
C VAL A 38 12.53 13.51 -3.96
N PRO A 39 11.57 14.29 -3.41
CA PRO A 39 11.45 14.48 -1.97
C PRO A 39 11.48 13.15 -1.21
N SER A 40 12.29 13.13 -0.17
CA SER A 40 12.51 11.96 0.67
C SER A 40 11.84 12.14 2.01
N TYR A 41 11.17 11.08 2.45
CA TYR A 41 10.51 10.98 3.75
C TYR A 41 11.20 9.87 4.54
N SER A 42 11.44 10.13 5.81
CA SER A 42 12.07 9.18 6.72
C SER A 42 11.02 8.42 7.51
N ASP A 43 11.29 7.15 7.73
CA ASP A 43 10.64 6.31 8.71
C ASP A 43 11.66 6.01 9.82
N PRO A 44 11.27 5.93 11.11
CA PRO A 44 12.20 5.55 12.16
C PRO A 44 12.86 4.22 11.82
N MET A 45 14.13 4.06 12.21
CA MET A 45 14.80 2.78 12.02
C MET A 45 14.58 1.93 13.27
N ASP A 46 13.69 0.93 13.21
CA ASP A 46 13.47 0.03 14.34
C ASP A 46 14.73 -0.74 14.75
N ASN A 47 14.71 -1.28 15.95
CA ASN A 47 15.76 -2.11 16.50
C ASN A 47 15.20 -3.37 17.16
N ILE A 48 16.04 -4.40 17.27
CA ILE A 48 15.63 -5.70 17.79
C ILE A 48 15.06 -5.69 19.21
N ASN A 49 15.32 -4.63 20.00
CA ASN A 49 14.84 -4.51 21.37
C ASN A 49 13.49 -3.76 21.47
N GLY A 50 12.91 -3.30 20.36
CA GLY A 50 11.58 -2.69 20.31
C GLY A 50 11.48 -1.41 21.09
N THR A 51 12.51 -0.56 21.00
CA THR A 51 12.58 0.72 21.71
C THR A 51 12.32 1.92 20.82
N VAL A 52 11.96 1.68 19.55
CA VAL A 52 11.59 2.71 18.59
C VAL A 52 10.07 2.70 18.46
N TYR A 53 9.49 3.89 18.59
CA TYR A 53 8.06 4.06 18.60
C TYR A 53 7.67 5.18 17.62
N GLN A 54 6.54 4.98 16.98
CA GLN A 54 5.84 6.00 16.22
C GLN A 54 4.69 6.57 17.05
N GLU A 55 4.49 7.88 16.94
CA GLU A 55 3.31 8.55 17.49
C GLU A 55 2.15 8.44 16.51
N SER A 56 0.95 8.13 16.99
CA SER A 56 -0.26 8.30 16.19
C SER A 56 -0.74 9.74 16.28
N PRO A 57 -0.88 10.48 15.15
CA PRO A 57 -1.49 11.81 15.16
C PRO A 57 -2.94 11.80 15.68
N TRP A 58 -3.62 10.66 15.55
CA TRP A 58 -5.00 10.45 15.98
C TRP A 58 -5.09 10.06 17.46
N PHE A 59 -4.05 9.43 17.99
CA PHE A 59 -3.94 8.99 19.38
C PHE A 59 -2.55 9.31 19.96
N PRO A 60 -2.25 10.60 20.22
CA PRO A 60 -0.89 11.08 20.54
C PRO A 60 -0.34 10.65 21.91
N SER A 61 -1.10 9.84 22.66
CA SER A 61 -0.67 9.25 23.93
C SER A 61 -0.32 7.77 23.83
N ILE A 62 -0.34 7.20 22.62
CA ILE A 62 -0.07 5.79 22.36
C ILE A 62 1.28 5.70 21.65
N GLU A 63 2.24 5.07 22.32
CA GLU A 63 3.54 4.71 21.74
C GLU A 63 3.39 3.38 21.02
N ILE A 64 3.48 3.41 19.70
CA ILE A 64 3.29 2.23 18.84
C ILE A 64 4.67 1.77 18.40
N PRO A 65 5.07 0.52 18.67
CA PRO A 65 6.31 0.00 18.10
C PRO A 65 6.34 0.14 16.59
N ASP A 66 7.50 0.49 16.06
CA ASP A 66 7.72 0.72 14.64
C ASP A 66 7.43 -0.54 13.80
N CYS A 67 8.24 -1.60 13.94
CA CYS A 67 7.87 -2.93 13.48
C CYS A 67 6.99 -3.64 14.52
N HIS A 68 5.85 -4.15 14.10
CA HIS A 68 4.83 -4.67 15.00
C HIS A 68 4.03 -5.83 14.41
N ASP A 69 3.25 -6.54 15.24
CA ASP A 69 2.40 -7.64 14.80
C ASP A 69 1.23 -7.18 13.92
N THR A 70 0.66 -8.10 13.13
CA THR A 70 -0.50 -7.82 12.27
C THR A 70 -1.84 -8.29 12.85
N ASP A 71 -1.86 -8.79 14.08
CA ASP A 71 -3.07 -9.32 14.72
C ASP A 71 -3.84 -8.22 15.50
N SER A 72 -3.18 -7.13 15.88
CA SER A 72 -3.76 -5.97 16.57
C SER A 72 -4.62 -5.12 15.64
N ASN A 73 -5.88 -4.85 15.99
CA ASN A 73 -6.84 -4.29 15.01
C ASN A 73 -7.85 -3.28 15.55
N MET A 74 -7.59 -2.68 16.71
CA MET A 74 -8.39 -1.59 17.26
C MET A 74 -7.63 -0.26 17.22
N PRO A 75 -8.31 0.89 17.06
CA PRO A 75 -7.64 2.18 16.95
C PRO A 75 -6.71 2.54 18.11
N THR A 76 -6.96 1.97 19.29
CA THR A 76 -6.22 2.23 20.53
C THR A 76 -5.39 1.04 21.00
N ASP A 77 -5.23 0.00 20.17
CA ASP A 77 -4.32 -1.09 20.50
C ASP A 77 -2.88 -0.57 20.53
N ILE A 78 -2.07 -1.17 21.40
CA ILE A 78 -0.61 -1.06 21.35
C ILE A 78 -0.15 -2.39 20.77
N PRO A 79 0.20 -2.45 19.48
CA PRO A 79 0.61 -3.70 18.89
C PRO A 79 1.92 -4.15 19.53
N LYS A 80 2.13 -5.46 19.57
CA LYS A 80 3.35 -6.07 20.05
C LYS A 80 4.47 -5.80 19.07
N HIS A 81 5.61 -5.37 19.57
CA HIS A 81 6.83 -5.25 18.77
C HIS A 81 7.27 -6.61 18.22
N ILE A 82 7.46 -6.68 16.91
CA ILE A 82 8.01 -7.83 16.19
C ILE A 82 9.08 -7.29 15.25
N TYR A 83 10.34 -7.66 15.42
CA TYR A 83 11.41 -7.13 14.57
C TYR A 83 11.61 -7.98 13.32
N ASN A 84 11.71 -7.36 12.14
CA ASN A 84 12.20 -8.00 10.93
C ASN A 84 12.89 -6.98 10.01
N PRO A 85 14.19 -7.15 9.71
CA PRO A 85 14.92 -6.17 8.90
C PRO A 85 14.42 -6.10 7.45
N ASN A 86 13.69 -7.10 6.96
CA ASN A 86 13.16 -7.08 5.59
C ASN A 86 11.95 -6.15 5.43
N VAL A 87 11.28 -5.79 6.53
CA VAL A 87 10.15 -4.84 6.51
C VAL A 87 10.48 -3.51 7.15
N ASN A 88 11.54 -3.40 7.94
CA ASN A 88 11.96 -2.15 8.61
C ASN A 88 12.32 -1.07 7.59
N ILE A 89 11.34 -0.23 7.23
CA ILE A 89 11.46 0.85 6.26
C ILE A 89 12.22 1.98 6.95
N ILE A 90 13.09 2.66 6.22
CA ILE A 90 13.84 3.82 6.73
C ILE A 90 13.76 5.02 5.82
N GLU A 91 13.33 4.82 4.58
CA GLU A 91 13.13 5.88 3.62
C GLU A 91 12.06 5.49 2.61
N PHE A 92 11.21 6.44 2.26
CA PHE A 92 10.28 6.30 1.16
C PHE A 92 10.16 7.60 0.36
N LYS A 93 9.77 7.47 -0.91
CA LYS A 93 9.56 8.59 -1.82
C LYS A 93 8.35 8.33 -2.69
N ILE A 94 7.62 9.39 -3.00
CA ILE A 94 6.48 9.36 -3.91
C ILE A 94 6.76 10.29 -5.10
N ALA A 95 6.57 9.78 -6.30
CA ALA A 95 6.63 10.52 -7.54
C ALA A 95 5.40 10.21 -8.39
N HIS A 96 5.13 11.04 -9.40
CA HIS A 96 4.09 10.76 -10.38
C HIS A 96 4.46 11.33 -11.75
N ASP A 97 3.91 10.69 -12.78
CA ASP A 97 3.81 11.26 -14.11
C ASP A 97 2.34 11.55 -14.44
N THR A 98 2.03 11.79 -15.72
CA THR A 98 0.66 12.09 -16.15
C THR A 98 -0.31 10.90 -16.08
N THR A 99 0.17 9.70 -15.78
CA THR A 99 -0.58 8.44 -15.90
C THR A 99 -0.38 7.48 -14.73
N SER A 100 0.65 7.68 -13.91
CA SER A 100 1.11 6.68 -12.95
C SER A 100 1.65 7.32 -11.68
N LEU A 101 1.42 6.62 -10.57
CA LEU A 101 2.11 6.85 -9.32
C LEU A 101 3.36 5.98 -9.28
N TYR A 102 4.42 6.53 -8.70
CA TYR A 102 5.68 5.85 -8.46
C TYR A 102 5.98 5.88 -6.98
N VAL A 103 6.44 4.75 -6.46
CA VAL A 103 6.82 4.59 -5.06
C VAL A 103 8.22 4.02 -5.00
N TYR A 104 9.06 4.64 -4.19
CA TYR A 104 10.35 4.10 -3.78
C TYR A 104 10.31 3.80 -2.29
N CYS A 105 10.96 2.70 -1.89
CA CYS A 105 11.19 2.36 -0.50
C CYS A 105 12.59 1.78 -0.32
N ARG A 106 13.19 2.08 0.83
CA ARG A 106 14.42 1.47 1.30
C ARG A 106 14.24 0.95 2.71
N VAL A 107 14.67 -0.28 2.93
CA VAL A 107 14.74 -0.90 4.25
C VAL A 107 16.15 -0.83 4.82
N VAL A 108 16.28 -1.12 6.12
CA VAL A 108 17.58 -1.17 6.81
C VAL A 108 18.62 -2.02 6.08
N ASP A 109 19.89 -1.66 6.26
CA ASP A 109 21.00 -2.44 5.73
C ASP A 109 20.96 -3.88 6.25
N GLY A 110 21.00 -4.84 5.34
CA GLY A 110 20.86 -6.28 5.63
C GLY A 110 19.44 -6.81 5.50
N GLY A 111 18.44 -5.94 5.39
CA GLY A 111 17.10 -6.27 4.94
C GLY A 111 17.05 -6.59 3.44
N VAL A 112 16.12 -7.45 3.05
CA VAL A 112 15.85 -7.79 1.64
C VAL A 112 14.34 -7.77 1.41
N ILE A 113 13.88 -6.77 0.65
CA ILE A 113 12.48 -6.57 0.32
C ILE A 113 11.97 -7.75 -0.50
N GLY A 114 10.77 -8.25 -0.20
CA GLY A 114 10.20 -9.41 -0.91
C GLY A 114 10.83 -10.77 -0.54
N LYS A 115 11.71 -10.80 0.46
CA LYS A 115 12.33 -12.05 0.91
C LYS A 115 11.34 -12.93 1.67
N THR A 116 10.99 -14.04 1.05
CA THR A 116 10.10 -15.07 1.63
C THR A 116 10.79 -16.43 1.63
N SER A 117 10.43 -17.31 2.56
CA SER A 117 10.83 -18.71 2.53
C SER A 117 10.25 -19.45 1.31
N VAL A 118 10.94 -20.51 0.89
CA VAL A 118 10.48 -21.40 -0.19
C VAL A 118 10.00 -22.72 0.42
N GLY A 119 8.81 -23.18 0.06
CA GLY A 119 8.27 -24.43 0.57
C GLY A 119 7.06 -24.95 -0.23
N PRO A 120 6.68 -26.23 -0.03
CA PRO A 120 5.60 -26.89 -0.77
C PRO A 120 4.19 -26.49 -0.33
N HIS A 121 4.04 -25.78 0.79
CA HIS A 121 2.76 -25.43 1.40
C HIS A 121 2.78 -23.96 1.80
N ALA A 122 1.64 -23.26 1.74
CA ALA A 122 1.55 -21.94 2.37
C ALA A 122 1.89 -22.04 3.87
N PHE A 123 2.47 -20.97 4.44
CA PHE A 123 2.85 -20.92 5.84
C PHE A 123 1.70 -21.37 6.76
N ASN A 124 2.00 -22.35 7.62
CA ASN A 124 1.06 -22.85 8.61
C ASN A 124 1.53 -22.46 10.01
N ARG A 125 0.86 -21.48 10.62
CA ARG A 125 1.11 -21.02 12.01
C ARG A 125 1.08 -22.16 13.03
N SER A 126 0.37 -23.26 12.77
CA SER A 126 0.26 -24.39 13.70
C SER A 126 1.45 -25.36 13.69
N ASP A 127 2.33 -25.29 12.69
CA ASP A 127 3.49 -26.18 12.57
C ASP A 127 4.66 -25.47 11.87
N PRO A 128 5.35 -24.53 12.57
CA PRO A 128 6.46 -23.76 12.02
C PRO A 128 7.68 -24.62 11.67
N SER A 129 7.68 -25.92 12.04
CA SER A 129 8.76 -26.85 11.72
C SER A 129 8.73 -27.35 10.28
N LYS A 130 7.60 -27.17 9.56
CA LYS A 130 7.47 -27.60 8.17
C LYS A 130 7.94 -26.51 7.20
N PRO A 131 8.70 -26.88 6.15
CA PRO A 131 9.02 -25.96 5.08
C PRO A 131 7.73 -25.42 4.48
N SER A 132 7.60 -24.10 4.44
CA SER A 132 6.43 -23.43 3.90
C SER A 132 6.82 -22.22 3.07
N ALA A 133 6.01 -21.93 2.07
CA ALA A 133 6.04 -20.77 1.22
C ALA A 133 5.61 -19.56 2.04
N GLY A 134 6.54 -18.62 2.21
CA GLY A 134 6.27 -17.35 2.86
C GLY A 134 5.61 -16.35 1.93
N ARG A 135 5.19 -15.24 2.53
CA ARG A 135 4.45 -14.15 1.88
C ARG A 135 5.08 -12.82 2.30
N PHE A 136 5.14 -11.88 1.37
CA PHE A 136 5.58 -10.52 1.61
C PHE A 136 4.69 -9.59 0.79
N TYR A 137 4.14 -8.58 1.44
CA TYR A 137 3.29 -7.54 0.88
C TYR A 137 3.98 -6.20 0.93
N ILE A 138 3.82 -5.45 -0.15
CA ILE A 138 4.10 -4.03 -0.19
C ILE A 138 2.81 -3.34 -0.55
N ILE A 139 2.25 -2.61 0.40
CA ILE A 139 0.93 -2.01 0.31
C ILE A 139 1.12 -0.51 0.26
N THR A 140 0.68 0.12 -0.84
CA THR A 140 0.60 1.58 -0.92
C THR A 140 -0.84 2.00 -0.76
N ALA A 141 -1.25 2.31 0.47
CA ALA A 141 -2.61 2.67 0.80
C ALA A 141 -2.84 4.17 0.60
N MET A 142 -4.00 4.51 0.02
CA MET A 142 -4.37 5.87 -0.33
C MET A 142 -5.79 6.21 0.14
N ASN A 143 -5.93 7.38 0.76
CA ASN A 143 -7.20 8.11 0.86
C ASN A 143 -7.26 9.04 -0.35
N VAL A 144 -8.03 8.65 -1.36
CA VAL A 144 -8.00 9.29 -2.69
C VAL A 144 -8.96 10.47 -2.79
N ASP A 145 -9.95 10.57 -1.91
CA ASP A 145 -10.91 11.68 -1.89
C ASP A 145 -10.73 12.65 -0.72
N MET A 146 -9.71 12.43 0.11
CA MET A 146 -9.40 13.21 1.32
C MET A 146 -10.57 13.22 2.33
N ASN A 147 -11.37 12.15 2.35
CA ASN A 147 -12.52 12.02 3.23
C ASN A 147 -12.32 10.88 4.24
N ASP A 148 -12.08 11.24 5.50
CA ASP A 148 -11.87 10.27 6.59
C ASP A 148 -13.10 9.40 6.92
N THR A 149 -14.25 9.65 6.28
CA THR A 149 -15.48 8.86 6.47
C THR A 149 -15.67 7.76 5.43
N THR A 150 -14.93 7.79 4.32
CA THR A 150 -14.90 6.72 3.31
C THR A 150 -13.69 5.81 3.55
N GLY A 151 -13.64 4.69 2.82
CA GLY A 151 -12.56 3.72 2.97
C GLY A 151 -12.50 3.07 4.35
N ALA A 152 -11.38 2.42 4.59
CA ALA A 152 -11.11 1.70 5.81
C ALA A 152 -10.09 2.44 6.69
N TRP A 153 -10.04 2.07 7.97
CA TRP A 153 -8.96 2.46 8.85
C TRP A 153 -7.76 1.51 8.70
N LEU A 154 -6.54 2.04 8.75
CA LEU A 154 -5.32 1.24 8.64
C LEU A 154 -5.23 0.13 9.69
N HIS A 155 -5.58 0.42 10.95
CA HIS A 155 -5.55 -0.59 12.02
C HIS A 155 -6.44 -1.80 11.72
N GLY A 156 -7.50 -1.65 10.91
CA GLY A 156 -8.37 -2.78 10.57
C GLY A 156 -7.63 -3.87 9.78
N GLY A 157 -6.51 -3.53 9.14
CA GLY A 157 -5.57 -4.45 8.49
C GLY A 157 -4.32 -4.76 9.32
N GLY A 158 -4.24 -4.30 10.57
CA GLY A 158 -3.06 -4.49 11.41
C GLY A 158 -1.95 -3.46 11.20
N TYR A 159 -2.23 -2.33 10.56
CA TYR A 159 -1.22 -1.32 10.19
C TYR A 159 -1.25 -0.10 11.12
N TYR A 160 -0.09 0.23 11.69
CA TYR A 160 0.10 1.38 12.57
C TYR A 160 1.34 2.21 12.20
N PRO A 161 1.34 3.55 12.39
CA PRO A 161 0.33 4.36 13.09
C PRO A 161 -0.99 4.42 12.33
N THR A 162 -2.10 4.25 13.05
CA THR A 162 -3.41 4.20 12.39
C THR A 162 -3.81 5.56 11.84
N ALA A 163 -4.50 5.53 10.69
CA ALA A 163 -5.22 6.66 10.11
C ALA A 163 -6.49 6.18 9.38
N PRO A 164 -7.53 7.04 9.27
CA PRO A 164 -8.79 6.74 8.59
C PRO A 164 -8.73 7.03 7.09
N GLY A 165 -9.80 6.69 6.38
CA GLY A 165 -10.05 7.24 5.04
C GLY A 165 -9.46 6.45 3.88
N PHE A 166 -8.83 5.30 4.11
CA PHE A 166 -8.08 4.61 3.05
C PHE A 166 -9.02 3.84 2.14
N ASP A 167 -9.34 4.43 0.99
CA ASP A 167 -10.31 3.92 0.02
C ASP A 167 -9.76 2.74 -0.79
N GLY A 168 -8.45 2.66 -0.95
CA GLY A 168 -7.81 1.58 -1.69
C GLY A 168 -6.31 1.58 -1.61
N ASN A 169 -5.71 0.58 -2.23
CA ASN A 169 -4.27 0.48 -2.39
C ASN A 169 -3.93 -0.14 -3.74
N PHE A 170 -2.68 0.02 -4.15
CA PHE A 170 -2.05 -1.02 -4.94
C PHE A 170 -1.09 -1.81 -4.05
N GLU A 171 -0.93 -3.08 -4.38
CA GLU A 171 -0.22 -4.06 -3.58
C GLU A 171 0.69 -4.89 -4.47
N PHE A 172 1.91 -5.11 -4.00
CA PHE A 172 2.81 -6.10 -4.56
C PHE A 172 2.93 -7.25 -3.60
N GLU A 173 2.84 -8.46 -4.14
CA GLU A 173 3.02 -9.69 -3.37
C GLU A 173 4.23 -10.44 -3.89
N PHE A 174 5.10 -10.85 -2.98
CA PHE A 174 6.04 -11.95 -3.19
C PHE A 174 5.54 -13.18 -2.46
N PHE A 175 5.60 -14.31 -3.14
CA PHE A 175 5.18 -15.59 -2.62
C PHE A 175 6.19 -16.66 -3.01
N ASN A 176 6.56 -17.50 -2.05
CA ASN A 176 7.39 -18.68 -2.28
C ASN A 176 8.74 -18.38 -2.97
N GLY A 177 9.36 -17.25 -2.62
CA GLY A 177 10.68 -16.81 -3.08
C GLY A 177 10.66 -16.03 -4.39
N THR A 178 9.48 -15.73 -4.93
CA THR A 178 9.34 -15.05 -6.23
C THR A 178 8.22 -14.02 -6.21
N TYR A 179 8.28 -13.05 -7.13
CA TYR A 179 7.15 -12.17 -7.38
C TYR A 179 5.89 -12.96 -7.74
N ASN A 180 4.76 -12.56 -7.14
CA ASN A 180 3.47 -13.20 -7.29
C ASN A 180 2.49 -12.35 -8.09
N GLN A 181 2.26 -11.10 -7.69
CA GLN A 181 1.30 -10.22 -8.36
C GLN A 181 1.52 -8.75 -7.99
N GLY A 182 1.00 -7.88 -8.86
CA GLY A 182 0.76 -6.46 -8.62
C GLY A 182 -0.73 -6.21 -8.82
N ALA A 183 -1.43 -5.90 -7.73
CA ALA A 183 -2.88 -5.80 -7.70
C ALA A 183 -3.35 -4.42 -7.21
N TYR A 184 -4.60 -4.11 -7.49
CA TYR A 184 -5.33 -3.00 -6.89
C TYR A 184 -6.37 -3.56 -5.93
N VAL A 185 -6.69 -2.78 -4.92
CA VAL A 185 -7.66 -3.11 -3.88
C VAL A 185 -8.63 -1.94 -3.73
N ASP A 186 -9.91 -2.26 -3.69
CA ASP A 186 -11.00 -1.34 -3.38
C ASP A 186 -11.56 -1.71 -1.98
N TYR A 187 -11.42 -0.81 -1.02
CA TYR A 187 -12.00 -0.89 0.32
C TYR A 187 -13.42 -0.33 0.34
N GLY A 188 -14.26 -0.57 -0.67
CA GLY A 188 -15.63 -0.08 -0.73
C GLY A 188 -16.68 -0.90 0.03
N ALA A 189 -16.33 -1.63 1.10
CA ALA A 189 -17.27 -2.56 1.75
C ALA A 189 -17.11 -2.73 3.28
N ASN A 190 -18.23 -3.00 3.97
CA ASN A 190 -18.28 -3.38 5.41
C ASN A 190 -18.77 -4.80 5.65
N ASN A 191 -19.17 -5.52 4.61
CA ASN A 191 -19.70 -6.88 4.72
C ASN A 191 -19.65 -7.58 3.37
N THR A 192 -19.87 -8.90 3.38
CA THR A 192 -19.81 -9.75 2.18
C THR A 192 -20.77 -9.34 1.06
N ASN A 193 -21.96 -8.81 1.39
CA ASN A 193 -22.90 -8.35 0.37
C ASN A 193 -22.35 -7.10 -0.34
N GLU A 194 -21.73 -6.19 0.42
CA GLU A 194 -21.08 -5.00 -0.12
C GLU A 194 -19.80 -5.34 -0.88
N THR A 195 -19.04 -6.36 -0.47
CA THR A 195 -17.91 -6.88 -1.26
C THR A 195 -18.40 -7.39 -2.61
N SER A 196 -19.52 -8.12 -2.62
CA SER A 196 -20.13 -8.63 -3.86
C SER A 196 -20.60 -7.49 -4.77
N TYR A 197 -21.22 -6.47 -4.18
CA TYR A 197 -21.60 -5.24 -4.90
C TYR A 197 -20.39 -4.51 -5.49
N THR A 198 -19.32 -4.36 -4.71
CA THR A 198 -18.08 -3.70 -5.14
C THR A 198 -17.44 -4.45 -6.31
N ARG A 199 -17.39 -5.78 -6.23
CA ARG A 199 -16.98 -6.65 -7.34
C ARG A 199 -17.79 -6.40 -8.61
N GLU A 200 -19.12 -6.28 -8.49
CA GLU A 200 -19.99 -5.94 -9.63
C GLU A 200 -19.71 -4.55 -10.20
N GLN A 201 -19.35 -3.57 -9.38
CA GLN A 201 -18.96 -2.24 -9.86
C GLN A 201 -17.61 -2.28 -10.58
N ILE A 202 -16.64 -3.02 -10.06
CA ILE A 202 -15.30 -3.16 -10.62
C ILE A 202 -15.34 -3.77 -12.03
N ILE A 203 -16.15 -4.80 -12.29
CA ILE A 203 -16.32 -5.34 -13.66
C ILE A 203 -17.00 -4.35 -14.62
N GLN A 204 -17.62 -3.30 -14.10
CA GLN A 204 -18.17 -2.17 -14.86
C GLN A 204 -17.19 -0.99 -14.93
N ASN A 205 -15.92 -1.20 -14.59
CA ASN A 205 -14.87 -0.18 -14.53
C ASN A 205 -15.19 0.94 -13.53
N LYS A 206 -15.69 0.59 -12.35
CA LYS A 206 -16.04 1.54 -11.28
C LYS A 206 -15.39 1.18 -9.95
N PHE A 207 -14.83 2.18 -9.31
CA PHE A 207 -14.26 2.16 -7.97
C PHE A 207 -15.23 2.79 -6.97
N VAL A 208 -15.43 2.14 -5.82
CA VAL A 208 -16.50 2.49 -4.89
C VAL A 208 -15.95 3.21 -3.67
N LEU A 209 -16.16 4.53 -3.61
CA LEU A 209 -15.82 5.33 -2.43
C LEU A 209 -17.00 5.36 -1.45
N ARG A 210 -16.84 4.69 -0.31
CA ARG A 210 -17.85 4.64 0.77
C ARG A 210 -17.23 4.21 2.09
N PRO A 211 -17.90 4.40 3.25
CA PRO A 211 -17.41 3.88 4.52
C PRO A 211 -17.18 2.38 4.45
N ALA A 212 -16.10 1.90 5.06
CA ALA A 212 -15.69 0.51 4.99
C ALA A 212 -14.86 0.02 6.18
N THR A 213 -14.55 -1.27 6.15
CA THR A 213 -13.69 -1.95 7.13
C THR A 213 -12.71 -2.84 6.38
N SER A 214 -11.45 -2.90 6.82
CA SER A 214 -10.37 -3.57 6.08
C SER A 214 -10.54 -5.08 5.93
N GLY A 215 -11.45 -5.71 6.69
CA GLY A 215 -11.81 -7.13 6.52
C GLY A 215 -12.70 -7.43 5.30
N TYR A 216 -13.22 -6.40 4.61
CA TYR A 216 -14.08 -6.55 3.44
C TYR A 216 -13.58 -5.67 2.29
N PHE A 217 -12.82 -6.26 1.38
CA PHE A 217 -12.24 -5.57 0.22
C PHE A 217 -12.36 -6.40 -1.04
N THR A 218 -12.15 -5.76 -2.19
CA THR A 218 -12.06 -6.46 -3.48
C THR A 218 -10.70 -6.19 -4.11
N GLN A 219 -9.91 -7.26 -4.28
CA GLN A 219 -8.59 -7.20 -4.90
C GLN A 219 -8.63 -7.73 -6.34
N TYR A 220 -7.95 -7.06 -7.26
CA TYR A 220 -7.89 -7.43 -8.67
C TYR A 220 -6.58 -7.02 -9.33
N VAL A 221 -6.14 -7.83 -10.29
CA VAL A 221 -5.06 -7.49 -11.21
C VAL A 221 -5.67 -6.91 -12.49
N TYR A 222 -5.04 -5.87 -13.04
CA TYR A 222 -5.48 -5.16 -14.23
C TYR A 222 -4.49 -5.39 -15.38
N TRP A 223 -4.98 -5.57 -16.61
CA TRP A 223 -4.20 -5.59 -17.85
C TRP A 223 -4.79 -4.63 -18.89
N THR A 224 -3.94 -3.97 -19.68
CA THR A 224 -4.33 -3.16 -20.86
C THR A 224 -4.41 -3.97 -22.15
N GLN A 225 -4.20 -5.28 -22.04
CA GLN A 225 -4.29 -6.25 -23.11
C GLN A 225 -4.80 -7.57 -22.54
N LYS A 226 -5.25 -8.49 -23.39
CA LYS A 226 -5.73 -9.79 -22.93
C LYS A 226 -4.63 -10.53 -22.14
N PRO A 227 -4.92 -11.02 -20.91
CA PRO A 227 -3.94 -11.79 -20.14
C PRO A 227 -3.52 -13.07 -20.88
N THR A 228 -2.33 -13.57 -20.58
CA THR A 228 -1.83 -14.81 -21.18
C THR A 228 -2.70 -16.01 -20.79
N PRO A 229 -2.71 -17.11 -21.58
CA PRO A 229 -3.46 -18.30 -21.22
C PRO A 229 -3.11 -18.86 -19.83
N ASP A 230 -1.87 -18.71 -19.38
CA ASP A 230 -1.45 -19.16 -18.05
C ASP A 230 -1.93 -18.24 -16.92
N GLU A 231 -1.96 -16.92 -17.12
CA GLU A 231 -2.61 -15.99 -16.19
C GLU A 231 -4.12 -16.26 -16.08
N ILE A 232 -4.79 -16.48 -17.22
CA ILE A 232 -6.24 -16.77 -17.27
C ILE A 232 -6.61 -18.00 -16.44
N LYS A 233 -5.80 -19.07 -16.46
CA LYS A 233 -6.06 -20.29 -15.66
C LYS A 233 -6.12 -20.04 -14.17
N ARG A 234 -5.53 -18.93 -13.70
CA ARG A 234 -5.45 -18.59 -12.29
C ARG A 234 -6.53 -17.58 -11.87
N CYS A 235 -7.16 -16.91 -12.83
CA CYS A 235 -8.34 -16.07 -12.60
C CYS A 235 -9.53 -16.95 -12.19
N LEU A 236 -9.98 -16.82 -10.95
CA LEU A 236 -11.06 -17.66 -10.37
C LEU A 236 -12.30 -17.77 -11.25
N ASP A 237 -12.78 -16.62 -11.71
CA ASP A 237 -14.04 -16.50 -12.44
C ASP A 237 -13.82 -16.00 -13.88
N GLY A 238 -12.59 -16.17 -14.38
CA GLY A 238 -12.13 -15.71 -15.68
C GLY A 238 -11.73 -14.21 -15.70
N PRO A 239 -11.03 -13.77 -16.76
CA PRO A 239 -10.78 -12.35 -16.98
C PRO A 239 -12.09 -11.67 -17.40
N TYR A 240 -12.40 -10.55 -16.78
CA TYR A 240 -13.50 -9.68 -17.21
C TYR A 240 -12.93 -8.61 -18.12
N GLU A 241 -13.46 -8.51 -19.35
CA GLU A 241 -13.17 -7.38 -20.21
C GLU A 241 -13.94 -6.15 -19.74
N LEU A 242 -13.26 -5.03 -19.61
CA LEU A 242 -13.87 -3.79 -19.13
C LEU A 242 -14.65 -3.07 -20.24
N PRO A 243 -15.75 -2.38 -19.89
CA PRO A 243 -16.54 -1.63 -20.86
C PRO A 243 -15.79 -0.39 -21.38
N ASN A 244 -16.36 0.25 -22.42
CA ASN A 244 -15.91 1.53 -22.96
C ASN A 244 -15.73 2.59 -21.83
N PRO A 245 -14.68 3.43 -21.85
CA PRO A 245 -13.69 3.61 -22.93
C PRO A 245 -12.49 2.66 -22.89
N TYR A 246 -12.50 1.68 -21.99
CA TYR A 246 -11.36 0.79 -21.76
C TYR A 246 -11.55 -0.59 -22.38
N ASN A 247 -12.21 -0.63 -23.54
CA ASN A 247 -12.30 -1.86 -24.33
C ASN A 247 -10.89 -2.42 -24.61
N ASN A 248 -10.72 -3.75 -24.56
CA ASN A 248 -9.43 -4.44 -24.54
C ASN A 248 -8.61 -4.34 -23.24
N SER A 249 -9.13 -3.69 -22.19
CA SER A 249 -8.59 -3.87 -20.84
C SER A 249 -9.30 -5.00 -20.12
N TYR A 250 -8.59 -5.69 -19.25
CA TYR A 250 -9.08 -6.85 -18.54
C TYR A 250 -8.73 -6.77 -17.07
N ILE A 251 -9.60 -7.33 -16.23
CA ILE A 251 -9.30 -7.55 -14.82
C ILE A 251 -9.49 -9.03 -14.46
N CYS A 252 -8.73 -9.48 -13.47
CA CYS A 252 -8.98 -10.73 -12.78
C CYS A 252 -8.98 -10.47 -11.29
N PHE A 253 -9.98 -10.95 -10.59
CA PHE A 253 -9.99 -10.88 -9.15
C PHE A 253 -8.94 -11.82 -8.57
N SER A 254 -8.14 -11.30 -7.65
CA SER A 254 -7.07 -12.05 -7.01
C SER A 254 -7.68 -13.12 -6.12
N LYS A 255 -7.00 -14.26 -6.09
CA LYS A 255 -7.28 -15.36 -5.16
C LYS A 255 -6.11 -15.43 -4.20
N ASP A 256 -6.43 -15.41 -2.91
CA ASP A 256 -5.44 -15.64 -1.87
C ASP A 256 -4.65 -16.93 -2.14
N LEU A 257 -3.32 -16.86 -2.00
CA LEU A 257 -2.38 -17.96 -2.24
C LEU A 257 -2.40 -18.53 -3.67
N ALA A 258 -2.96 -17.82 -4.66
CA ALA A 258 -2.87 -18.28 -6.04
C ALA A 258 -1.43 -18.18 -6.56
N PRO A 259 -0.89 -19.26 -7.17
CA PRO A 259 0.48 -19.25 -7.66
C PRO A 259 0.59 -18.35 -8.88
N GLY A 260 1.35 -17.26 -8.77
CA GLY A 260 1.66 -16.33 -9.84
C GLY A 260 2.71 -16.85 -10.84
N PRO A 261 3.40 -15.94 -11.56
CA PRO A 261 3.20 -14.50 -11.54
C PRO A 261 1.93 -14.06 -12.29
N TYR A 262 1.26 -13.03 -11.77
CA TYR A 262 0.32 -12.19 -12.50
C TYR A 262 0.99 -10.86 -12.78
N ASN A 263 1.34 -10.60 -14.04
CA ASN A 263 2.18 -9.44 -14.34
C ASN A 263 1.38 -8.14 -14.29
N GLY A 264 0.16 -8.14 -14.81
CA GLY A 264 -0.70 -6.95 -14.83
C GLY A 264 -0.03 -5.72 -15.45
N ILE A 265 -0.48 -4.54 -15.07
CA ILE A 265 0.08 -3.22 -15.47
C ILE A 265 1.00 -2.60 -14.40
N VAL A 266 1.07 -3.23 -13.25
CA VAL A 266 1.87 -2.77 -12.10
C VAL A 266 3.26 -3.38 -12.24
N THR A 267 4.30 -2.55 -12.16
CA THR A 267 5.69 -2.98 -12.39
C THR A 267 6.59 -2.58 -11.23
N TYR A 268 7.66 -3.34 -10.99
CA TYR A 268 8.65 -3.02 -9.98
C TYR A 268 10.06 -3.37 -10.44
N ALA A 269 11.05 -2.82 -9.74
CA ALA A 269 12.44 -3.25 -9.80
C ALA A 269 13.10 -3.10 -8.42
N GLN A 270 14.14 -3.89 -8.17
CA GLN A 270 14.86 -3.89 -6.88
C GLN A 270 16.34 -3.60 -7.11
N SER A 271 17.00 -2.98 -6.11
CA SER A 271 18.45 -2.84 -6.12
C SER A 271 19.14 -4.20 -6.16
N THR A 272 20.40 -4.23 -6.59
CA THR A 272 21.20 -5.46 -6.58
C THR A 272 21.32 -6.08 -5.17
N LYS A 273 21.26 -5.27 -4.12
CA LYS A 273 21.26 -5.74 -2.73
C LYS A 273 19.87 -6.17 -2.23
N GLY A 274 18.81 -5.77 -2.93
CA GLY A 274 17.41 -6.04 -2.60
C GLY A 274 16.86 -5.20 -1.43
N ASN A 275 17.62 -4.24 -0.91
CA ASN A 275 17.18 -3.37 0.19
C ASN A 275 16.47 -2.09 -0.29
N GLU A 276 16.41 -1.86 -1.60
CA GLU A 276 15.64 -0.78 -2.22
C GLU A 276 14.72 -1.37 -3.28
N ILE A 277 13.52 -0.80 -3.39
CA ILE A 277 12.54 -1.14 -4.41
C ILE A 277 11.93 0.12 -4.96
N GLU A 278 11.63 0.10 -6.26
CA GLU A 278 10.78 1.07 -6.92
C GLU A 278 9.62 0.37 -7.61
N MET A 279 8.50 1.06 -7.67
CA MET A 279 7.23 0.54 -8.11
C MET A 279 6.52 1.59 -8.95
N ARG A 280 5.78 1.14 -9.97
CA ARG A 280 4.91 1.97 -10.80
C ARG A 280 3.52 1.36 -10.85
N ALA A 281 2.53 2.16 -10.48
CA ALA A 281 1.11 1.82 -10.56
C ALA A 281 0.37 2.84 -11.41
N PRO A 282 -0.10 2.47 -12.62
CA PRO A 282 -0.90 3.38 -13.44
C PRO A 282 -2.24 3.73 -12.79
N PHE A 283 -2.64 5.01 -12.82
CA PHE A 283 -3.89 5.52 -12.23
C PHE A 283 -5.12 4.77 -12.73
N GLN A 284 -5.08 4.31 -13.98
CA GLN A 284 -6.16 3.56 -14.62
C GLN A 284 -6.59 2.30 -13.83
N GLY A 285 -5.68 1.69 -13.05
CA GLY A 285 -6.04 0.55 -12.22
C GLY A 285 -6.97 0.88 -11.05
N LEU A 286 -7.05 2.15 -10.64
CA LEU A 286 -8.03 2.64 -9.67
C LEU A 286 -9.39 2.99 -10.31
N LEU A 287 -9.57 2.67 -11.60
CA LEU A 287 -10.83 2.76 -12.35
C LEU A 287 -11.46 4.18 -12.29
N LEU A 288 -12.73 4.27 -12.65
CA LEU A 288 -13.52 5.50 -12.54
C LEU A 288 -14.25 5.50 -11.20
N ASN A 289 -14.32 6.65 -10.54
CA ASN A 289 -15.18 6.82 -9.38
C ASN A 289 -16.63 6.50 -9.78
N LYS A 290 -17.24 5.58 -9.03
CA LYS A 290 -18.58 5.05 -9.30
C LYS A 290 -19.65 6.15 -9.41
N ASP A 291 -19.57 7.19 -8.59
CA ASP A 291 -20.62 8.19 -8.43
C ASP A 291 -20.42 9.39 -9.38
N THR A 292 -19.17 9.75 -9.69
CA THR A 292 -18.87 10.89 -10.58
C THR A 292 -18.61 10.47 -12.03
N GLY A 293 -18.18 9.22 -12.26
CA GLY A 293 -17.72 8.74 -13.57
C GLY A 293 -16.38 9.30 -14.03
N LEU A 294 -15.70 10.10 -13.20
CA LEU A 294 -14.35 10.62 -13.45
C LEU A 294 -13.28 9.62 -12.97
N PRO A 295 -12.02 9.70 -13.43
CA PRO A 295 -10.94 8.90 -12.86
C PRO A 295 -10.88 9.05 -11.34
N THR A 296 -10.76 7.92 -10.63
CA THR A 296 -10.63 7.91 -9.16
C THR A 296 -9.37 8.64 -8.70
N LEU A 297 -8.31 8.57 -9.49
CA LEU A 297 -7.06 9.30 -9.27
C LEU A 297 -6.65 10.02 -10.56
N GLN A 298 -6.34 11.31 -10.45
CA GLN A 298 -5.91 12.16 -11.56
C GLN A 298 -5.06 13.34 -11.05
N LEU A 299 -4.37 14.00 -11.98
CA LEU A 299 -3.64 15.23 -11.67
C LEU A 299 -4.58 16.31 -11.11
N GLY A 300 -4.01 17.22 -10.33
CA GLY A 300 -4.71 18.25 -9.56
C GLY A 300 -5.26 17.76 -8.22
N MET A 301 -5.25 16.45 -7.94
CA MET A 301 -5.72 15.89 -6.68
C MET A 301 -4.64 15.93 -5.60
N THR A 302 -5.09 16.10 -4.36
CA THR A 302 -4.31 15.83 -3.15
C THR A 302 -4.86 14.55 -2.53
N ILE A 303 -3.98 13.68 -2.08
CA ILE A 303 -4.30 12.40 -1.43
C ILE A 303 -3.51 12.26 -0.13
N ASN A 304 -4.01 11.47 0.81
CA ASN A 304 -3.14 10.94 1.87
C ASN A 304 -2.63 9.57 1.42
N ILE A 305 -1.35 9.31 1.65
CA ILE A 305 -0.68 8.08 1.22
C ILE A 305 0.23 7.57 2.35
N THR A 306 0.22 6.26 2.52
CA THR A 306 1.16 5.55 3.38
C THR A 306 1.61 4.27 2.70
N ILE A 307 2.76 3.74 3.12
CA ILE A 307 3.30 2.48 2.64
C ILE A 307 3.46 1.54 3.82
N SER A 308 2.98 0.32 3.67
CA SER A 308 3.15 -0.74 4.65
C SER A 308 3.85 -1.93 4.01
N PHE A 309 4.88 -2.44 4.68
CA PHE A 309 5.46 -3.73 4.36
C PHE A 309 4.93 -4.73 5.38
N GLU A 310 4.44 -5.87 4.91
CA GLU A 310 3.97 -6.96 5.76
C GLU A 310 4.61 -8.26 5.31
N THR A 311 5.09 -9.09 6.24
CA THR A 311 5.67 -10.38 5.88
C THR A 311 5.34 -11.46 6.89
N GLY A 312 5.39 -12.69 6.39
CA GLY A 312 5.31 -13.89 7.20
C GLY A 312 6.41 -13.99 8.27
N PRO A 313 6.27 -14.96 9.18
CA PRO A 313 7.07 -15.06 10.40
C PRO A 313 8.47 -15.63 10.22
N GLU A 314 8.89 -15.93 8.99
CA GLU A 314 10.04 -16.80 8.73
C GLU A 314 11.38 -16.13 9.06
N TYR A 315 11.39 -14.80 9.09
CA TYR A 315 12.55 -13.97 9.37
C TYR A 315 12.33 -12.96 10.49
N SER A 316 11.22 -13.07 11.21
CA SER A 316 10.88 -12.16 12.31
C SER A 316 11.33 -12.68 13.67
N LEU A 317 11.47 -11.76 14.61
CA LEU A 317 11.82 -12.02 16.00
C LEU A 317 10.85 -11.26 16.93
N PRO A 318 9.96 -11.97 17.66
CA PRO A 318 9.69 -13.41 17.58
C PRO A 318 9.08 -13.84 16.23
N GLN A 319 9.01 -15.16 15.97
CA GLN A 319 8.48 -15.72 14.71
C GLN A 319 6.95 -15.54 14.58
N GLU A 320 6.52 -14.31 14.37
CA GLU A 320 5.15 -13.88 14.15
C GLU A 320 5.08 -13.02 12.88
N TRP A 321 3.87 -12.89 12.33
CA TRP A 321 3.67 -11.94 11.23
C TRP A 321 4.03 -10.54 11.70
N VAL A 322 4.61 -9.77 10.80
CA VAL A 322 5.14 -8.45 11.11
C VAL A 322 4.79 -7.48 10.02
N SER A 323 4.40 -6.28 10.43
CA SER A 323 4.28 -5.11 9.58
C SER A 323 5.21 -4.01 10.08
N ASP A 324 5.62 -3.19 9.13
CA ASP A 324 6.12 -1.85 9.39
C ASP A 324 5.40 -0.89 8.42
N THR A 325 4.91 0.23 8.93
CA THR A 325 4.09 1.17 8.17
C THR A 325 4.59 2.59 8.38
N THR A 326 4.86 3.26 7.28
CA THR A 326 5.37 4.63 7.28
C THR A 326 4.35 5.62 7.85
N PRO A 327 4.78 6.81 8.30
CA PRO A 327 3.89 7.93 8.53
C PRO A 327 3.05 8.26 7.29
N THR A 328 1.77 8.55 7.50
CA THR A 328 0.91 9.05 6.43
C THR A 328 1.35 10.45 6.01
N ILE A 329 1.59 10.65 4.71
CA ILE A 329 1.88 11.96 4.14
C ILE A 329 0.73 12.45 3.28
N GLN A 330 0.59 13.76 3.18
CA GLN A 330 -0.28 14.39 2.20
C GLN A 330 0.53 14.64 0.92
N TYR A 331 0.08 14.10 -0.20
CA TYR A 331 0.75 14.17 -1.50
C TYR A 331 -0.14 14.83 -2.54
N THR A 332 0.42 15.73 -3.36
CA THR A 332 -0.34 16.39 -4.43
C THR A 332 0.17 15.95 -5.80
N LEU A 333 -0.73 15.39 -6.60
CA LEU A 333 -0.51 15.01 -8.00
C LEU A 333 -0.52 16.28 -8.86
N SER A 334 0.57 17.03 -8.88
CA SER A 334 0.62 18.31 -9.58
C SER A 334 0.48 18.18 -11.10
N GLU A 335 0.00 19.25 -11.74
CA GLU A 335 -0.04 19.34 -13.21
C GLU A 335 1.26 19.90 -13.81
N ARG A 336 2.25 20.32 -13.00
CA ARG A 336 3.38 21.15 -13.44
C ARG A 336 4.73 20.67 -12.99
#